data_AF-A0A933VQ36-F1
#
_entry.id   AF-A0A933VQ36-F1
#
_cell.length_a   1.000
_cell.length_b   1.000
_cell.length_c   1.000
_cell.angle_alpha   90.00
_cell.angle_beta   90.00
_cell.angle_gamma   90.00
#
_symmetry.space_group_name_H-M   'P 1'
#
loop_
_entity.id
_entity.type
_entity.pdbx_description
1 polymer ?
#
loop_
_entity_poly.entity_id
_entity_poly.type
_entity_poly.pdbx_seq_one_letter_code
_entity_poly.pdbx_strand_id
1 'polypeptide(L)'
;MGTHMARGAILLLAALILIYSSAVLAEQKVEKVIKGLDDVHILKSREDSHKVLLEACKACHPDADYKFWMLVFGKGEPRIEAITESGSPQKASSDEDATAGERRPTRIGTWDYANSHDYFQCEFCHSSKPNLDNKNPMFTMPPSDLCALCHTGKNVLHLYEAGGQGQTVELAKLLKHGLPTDDGKVVCLTCHQTHNALYSTRPGYIKAEIEERSVNPHGGKLYCLLCHEGKLDDASKVSFRKQNDFIALCTACHNMQETESEHHQVGVQPGEDTWKVGFSGFPLQAGSLSCVTCHDEPCQLPRGRSNPNFLRGGPYSSDSEFCFRCHAEDKTEALNPHKQISGLGMIKKETCTICHSAVPDKGTGLTPRTALREETNPLCQKCHMDEVLHPVVNHLVSLPSEMTAMKLAYEEKHKVVLPLEGNSVITCTTCHNPHDKGVLKGDMGVGAGEIQGLRLPDFREICAPCHGRQ
;
A
#
# COMPACT_ATOMS: atom_id res chain seq x y z
N MET A 1 -21.79 -56.16 51.95
CA MET A 1 -21.29 -55.15 51.00
C MET A 1 -22.39 -54.20 50.47
N GLY A 2 -23.57 -54.68 50.06
CA GLY A 2 -24.59 -53.82 49.40
C GLY A 2 -25.08 -52.57 50.16
N THR A 3 -25.04 -52.54 51.49
CA THR A 3 -25.56 -51.41 52.31
C THR A 3 -24.75 -50.11 52.21
N HIS A 4 -23.46 -50.17 51.82
CA HIS A 4 -22.62 -48.97 51.76
C HIS A 4 -22.79 -48.17 50.46
N MET A 5 -23.04 -48.83 49.32
CA MET A 5 -23.27 -48.13 48.05
C MET A 5 -24.55 -47.29 48.06
N ALA A 6 -25.63 -47.80 48.67
CA ALA A 6 -26.90 -47.07 48.78
C ALA A 6 -26.77 -45.74 49.55
N ARG A 7 -25.98 -45.72 50.64
CA ARG A 7 -25.71 -44.48 51.39
C ARG A 7 -24.86 -43.48 50.59
N GLY A 8 -23.90 -43.95 49.80
CA GLY A 8 -23.10 -43.09 48.91
C GLY A 8 -23.97 -42.38 47.85
N ALA A 9 -24.85 -43.13 47.18
CA ALA A 9 -25.72 -42.58 46.13
C ALA A 9 -26.69 -41.51 46.67
N ILE A 10 -27.30 -41.72 47.84
CA ILE A 10 -28.23 -40.77 48.46
C ILE A 10 -27.53 -39.46 48.85
N LEU A 11 -26.32 -39.54 49.41
CA LEU A 11 -25.52 -38.36 49.76
C LEU A 11 -25.09 -37.57 48.52
N LEU A 12 -24.71 -38.26 47.44
CA LEU A 12 -24.35 -37.61 46.17
C LEU A 12 -25.55 -36.88 45.56
N LEU A 13 -26.73 -37.49 45.58
CA LEU A 13 -27.96 -36.88 45.07
C LEU A 13 -28.38 -35.66 45.89
N ALA A 14 -28.31 -35.74 47.23
CA ALA A 14 -28.61 -34.62 48.11
C ALA A 14 -27.63 -33.43 47.90
N ALA A 15 -26.34 -33.72 47.69
CA ALA A 15 -25.35 -32.70 47.36
C ALA A 15 -25.64 -32.03 46.00
N LEU A 16 -25.98 -32.81 44.97
CA LEU A 16 -26.38 -32.28 43.66
C LEU A 16 -27.64 -31.39 43.74
N ILE A 17 -28.65 -31.79 44.51
CA ILE A 17 -29.86 -30.98 44.73
C ILE A 17 -29.54 -29.67 45.45
N LEU A 18 -28.65 -29.68 46.45
CA LEU A 18 -28.20 -28.45 47.14
C LEU A 18 -27.43 -27.51 46.21
N ILE A 19 -26.58 -28.05 45.33
CA ILE A 19 -25.83 -27.27 44.33
C ILE A 19 -26.79 -26.67 43.29
N TYR A 20 -27.79 -27.42 42.84
CA TYR A 20 -28.80 -26.91 41.90
C TYR A 20 -29.68 -25.82 42.54
N SER A 21 -30.07 -26.00 43.81
CA SER A 21 -30.90 -25.04 44.55
C SER A 21 -30.18 -23.72 44.82
N SER A 22 -28.87 -23.73 45.08
CA SER A 22 -28.09 -22.50 45.29
C SER A 22 -27.85 -21.74 43.98
N ALA A 23 -27.76 -22.43 42.84
CA ALA A 23 -27.69 -21.79 41.52
C ALA A 23 -28.99 -21.00 41.21
N VAL A 24 -30.17 -21.62 41.37
CA VAL A 24 -31.47 -20.97 41.11
C VAL A 24 -31.68 -19.73 42.02
N LEU A 25 -31.24 -19.80 43.28
CA LEU A 25 -31.31 -18.66 44.21
C LEU A 25 -30.26 -17.57 43.97
N ALA A 26 -29.19 -17.86 43.22
CA ALA A 26 -28.25 -16.85 42.75
C ALA A 26 -28.81 -16.10 41.53
N GLU A 27 -29.46 -16.82 40.62
CA GLU A 27 -30.03 -16.26 39.39
C GLU A 27 -31.12 -15.20 39.69
N GLN A 28 -32.03 -15.48 40.62
CA GLN A 28 -33.04 -14.51 41.09
C GLN A 28 -32.47 -13.26 41.79
N LYS A 29 -31.18 -13.21 42.16
CA LYS A 29 -30.58 -12.05 42.84
C LYS A 29 -29.96 -11.01 41.91
N VAL A 30 -29.76 -11.33 40.64
CA VAL A 30 -29.15 -10.39 39.66
C VAL A 30 -30.17 -9.34 39.20
N GLU A 31 -31.47 -9.63 39.29
CA GLU A 31 -32.57 -8.83 38.72
C GLU A 31 -32.90 -7.53 39.48
N LYS A 32 -32.00 -7.04 40.37
CA LYS A 32 -32.17 -5.79 41.12
C LYS A 32 -30.90 -4.90 41.19
N VAL A 33 -30.12 -4.87 40.11
CA VAL A 33 -29.00 -3.91 39.97
C VAL A 33 -29.11 -3.10 38.67
N ILE A 34 -30.15 -2.27 38.59
CA ILE A 34 -30.17 -0.85 38.15
C ILE A 34 -31.50 -0.28 38.68
N LYS A 35 -31.55 1.00 39.07
CA LYS A 35 -32.79 1.71 39.45
C LYS A 35 -33.05 2.85 38.46
N GLY A 36 -34.32 3.03 38.07
CA GLY A 36 -34.76 4.19 37.27
C GLY A 36 -34.63 4.02 35.76
N LEU A 37 -34.63 2.79 35.25
CA LEU A 37 -34.64 2.47 33.81
C LEU A 37 -35.92 1.71 33.42
N ASP A 38 -37.08 2.18 33.90
CA ASP A 38 -38.37 1.48 33.76
C ASP A 38 -38.86 1.40 32.29
N ASP A 39 -38.26 2.20 31.40
CA ASP A 39 -38.50 2.26 29.94
C ASP A 39 -37.34 1.68 29.08
N VAL A 40 -36.43 0.86 29.65
CA VAL A 40 -35.25 0.35 28.90
C VAL A 40 -35.34 -1.13 28.56
N HIS A 41 -35.37 -1.42 27.26
CA HIS A 41 -35.30 -2.77 26.72
C HIS A 41 -33.85 -3.19 26.51
N ILE A 42 -33.42 -4.25 27.19
CA ILE A 42 -32.08 -4.82 27.08
C ILE A 42 -32.11 -5.99 26.09
N LEU A 43 -31.78 -5.72 24.83
CA LEU A 43 -31.71 -6.75 23.79
C LEU A 43 -30.36 -7.49 23.86
N LYS A 44 -30.40 -8.82 23.94
CA LYS A 44 -29.24 -9.70 24.15
C LYS A 44 -28.81 -10.32 22.82
N SER A 45 -27.52 -10.52 22.58
CA SER A 45 -26.97 -10.97 21.28
C SER A 45 -27.48 -12.33 20.74
N ARG A 46 -28.33 -13.02 21.50
CA ARG A 46 -28.98 -14.30 21.18
C ARG A 46 -30.43 -14.18 20.70
N GLU A 47 -31.02 -13.00 20.81
CA GLU A 47 -32.41 -12.72 20.38
C GLU A 47 -32.42 -12.43 18.87
N ASP A 48 -33.47 -12.87 18.16
CA ASP A 48 -33.49 -12.83 16.68
C ASP A 48 -33.47 -11.40 16.11
N SER A 49 -34.02 -10.43 16.83
CA SER A 49 -33.89 -9.00 16.53
C SER A 49 -32.44 -8.49 16.59
N HIS A 50 -31.56 -9.21 17.29
CA HIS A 50 -30.17 -8.83 17.55
C HIS A 50 -29.15 -9.69 16.77
N LYS A 51 -29.57 -10.84 16.20
CA LYS A 51 -28.74 -11.67 15.30
C LYS A 51 -28.12 -10.87 14.16
N VAL A 52 -28.84 -9.88 13.63
CA VAL A 52 -28.38 -8.97 12.58
C VAL A 52 -27.00 -8.38 12.87
N LEU A 53 -26.78 -7.84 14.07
CA LEU A 53 -25.48 -7.30 14.48
C LEU A 53 -24.42 -8.40 14.62
N LEU A 54 -24.81 -9.61 15.04
CA LEU A 54 -23.89 -10.73 15.19
C LEU A 54 -23.41 -11.27 13.85
N GLU A 55 -24.30 -11.35 12.86
CA GLU A 55 -24.00 -11.79 11.51
C GLU A 55 -23.22 -10.71 10.73
N ALA A 56 -23.58 -9.42 10.87
CA ALA A 56 -22.82 -8.31 10.31
C ALA A 56 -21.38 -8.22 10.88
N CYS A 57 -21.21 -8.32 12.21
CA CYS A 57 -19.87 -8.34 12.80
C CYS A 57 -19.08 -9.60 12.40
N LYS A 58 -19.71 -10.78 12.29
CA LYS A 58 -19.03 -12.00 11.85
C LYS A 58 -18.71 -12.05 10.35
N ALA A 59 -19.43 -11.30 9.51
CA ALA A 59 -19.06 -11.14 8.10
C ALA A 59 -17.70 -10.43 7.95
N CYS A 60 -17.38 -9.48 8.84
CA CYS A 60 -16.08 -8.80 8.88
C CYS A 60 -15.02 -9.54 9.73
N HIS A 61 -15.46 -10.28 10.75
CA HIS A 61 -14.59 -10.91 11.75
C HIS A 61 -15.09 -12.33 12.12
N PRO A 62 -14.88 -13.33 11.25
CA PRO A 62 -15.53 -14.65 11.36
C PRO A 62 -15.18 -15.42 12.65
N ASP A 63 -13.95 -15.27 13.14
CA ASP A 63 -13.42 -16.02 14.29
C ASP A 63 -13.72 -15.35 15.65
N ALA A 64 -14.43 -14.21 15.67
CA ALA A 64 -14.66 -13.43 16.89
C ALA A 64 -15.99 -13.76 17.60
N ASP A 65 -15.91 -14.09 18.89
CA ASP A 65 -17.05 -14.41 19.76
C ASP A 65 -17.65 -13.16 20.42
N TYR A 66 -18.36 -12.35 19.62
CA TYR A 66 -18.98 -11.11 20.10
C TYR A 66 -20.12 -11.34 21.10
N LYS A 67 -20.02 -10.65 22.24
CA LYS A 67 -21.03 -10.62 23.31
C LYS A 67 -21.38 -9.18 23.68
N PHE A 68 -22.26 -8.59 22.89
CA PHE A 68 -22.77 -7.23 23.08
C PHE A 68 -24.21 -7.24 23.62
N TRP A 69 -24.59 -6.11 24.19
CA TRP A 69 -25.89 -5.83 24.78
C TRP A 69 -26.36 -4.49 24.20
N MET A 70 -27.56 -4.45 23.61
CA MET A 70 -28.11 -3.21 23.05
C MET A 70 -29.17 -2.70 24.01
N LEU A 71 -28.90 -1.53 24.60
CA LEU A 71 -29.83 -0.84 25.47
C LEU A 71 -30.69 0.08 24.59
N VAL A 72 -31.98 -0.27 24.45
CA VAL A 72 -32.96 0.52 23.70
C VAL A 72 -33.81 1.29 24.70
N PHE A 73 -33.72 2.61 24.65
CA PHE A 73 -34.36 3.51 25.62
C PHE A 73 -35.69 4.02 25.07
N GLY A 74 -36.77 3.87 25.84
CA GLY A 74 -38.01 4.63 25.64
C GLY A 74 -37.74 6.13 25.74
N LYS A 75 -38.58 6.93 25.07
CA LYS A 75 -38.35 8.36 24.71
C LYS A 75 -37.58 9.21 25.74
N GLY A 76 -36.26 9.24 25.60
CA GLY A 76 -35.35 10.14 26.32
C GLY A 76 -33.90 9.68 26.17
N GLU A 77 -32.96 10.62 26.13
CA GLU A 77 -31.54 10.27 26.15
C GLU A 77 -31.10 9.86 27.58
N PRO A 78 -30.47 8.70 27.76
CA PRO A 78 -29.86 8.32 29.02
C PRO A 78 -28.54 9.07 29.23
N ARG A 79 -28.23 9.41 30.48
CA ARG A 79 -26.85 9.71 30.89
C ARG A 79 -26.22 8.44 31.44
N ILE A 80 -25.16 7.98 30.78
CA ILE A 80 -24.47 6.73 31.14
C ILE A 80 -23.15 7.08 31.87
N GLU A 81 -23.05 6.68 33.12
CA GLU A 81 -21.80 6.61 33.88
C GLU A 81 -21.38 5.14 34.00
N ALA A 82 -20.08 4.83 33.82
CA ALA A 82 -19.62 3.47 33.54
C ALA A 82 -19.17 2.69 34.79
N ILE A 83 -19.59 1.43 34.90
CA ILE A 83 -19.14 0.43 35.90
C ILE A 83 -18.97 -0.93 35.19
N THR A 84 -18.04 -1.78 35.64
CA THR A 84 -17.52 -2.94 34.91
C THR A 84 -17.83 -4.32 35.52
N GLU A 85 -17.63 -5.37 34.71
CA GLU A 85 -17.37 -6.80 35.03
C GLU A 85 -18.51 -7.82 35.30
N SER A 86 -18.85 -8.53 34.21
CA SER A 86 -18.86 -10.02 34.09
C SER A 86 -20.04 -10.88 34.61
N GLY A 87 -20.52 -11.83 33.76
CA GLY A 87 -21.47 -12.91 34.13
C GLY A 87 -22.29 -13.48 32.95
N SER A 88 -22.57 -14.80 32.92
CA SER A 88 -23.37 -15.58 31.91
C SER A 88 -23.50 -17.06 32.35
N PRO A 89 -24.31 -18.00 31.74
CA PRO A 89 -25.17 -17.92 30.54
C PRO A 89 -26.58 -18.65 30.58
N GLN A 90 -27.40 -18.54 29.49
CA GLN A 90 -28.59 -19.38 29.11
C GLN A 90 -29.84 -19.27 30.03
N LYS A 91 -31.13 -19.57 29.70
CA LYS A 91 -32.00 -19.92 28.52
C LYS A 91 -33.50 -19.72 28.97
N ALA A 92 -34.64 -19.85 28.26
CA ALA A 92 -35.11 -19.91 26.84
C ALA A 92 -36.67 -19.69 26.79
N SER A 93 -37.35 -19.97 25.65
CA SER A 93 -38.82 -20.06 25.36
C SER A 93 -39.69 -18.79 25.40
N SER A 94 -40.71 -18.61 24.55
CA SER A 94 -41.07 -19.23 23.24
C SER A 94 -42.10 -18.36 22.46
N ASP A 95 -42.38 -18.74 21.20
CA ASP A 95 -43.54 -18.35 20.35
C ASP A 95 -43.54 -16.88 19.82
N GLU A 96 -43.42 -16.60 18.51
CA GLU A 96 -44.36 -16.78 17.36
C GLU A 96 -45.55 -15.79 17.39
N ASP A 97 -45.98 -15.11 16.31
CA ASP A 97 -45.71 -15.21 14.86
C ASP A 97 -45.97 -13.85 14.12
N ALA A 98 -45.33 -13.59 12.96
CA ALA A 98 -45.74 -12.65 11.89
C ALA A 98 -44.72 -12.61 10.73
N THR A 99 -45.17 -12.66 9.45
CA THR A 99 -44.29 -12.72 8.26
C THR A 99 -44.47 -11.58 7.25
N ALA A 100 -43.36 -11.08 6.67
CA ALA A 100 -43.39 -10.18 5.51
C ALA A 100 -42.09 -10.18 4.67
N GLY A 101 -42.02 -11.02 3.62
CA GLY A 101 -41.33 -10.67 2.36
C GLY A 101 -39.80 -10.65 2.29
N GLU A 102 -39.09 -11.64 2.84
CA GLU A 102 -37.64 -11.76 2.63
C GLU A 102 -37.25 -12.02 1.15
N ARG A 103 -36.38 -11.18 0.58
CA ARG A 103 -35.45 -11.61 -0.49
C ARG A 103 -34.23 -12.27 0.15
N ARG A 104 -34.28 -13.58 0.40
CA ARG A 104 -33.10 -14.31 0.90
C ARG A 104 -32.00 -14.36 -0.19
N PRO A 105 -30.74 -14.03 0.13
CA PRO A 105 -29.61 -14.39 -0.72
C PRO A 105 -29.55 -15.92 -0.90
N THR A 106 -29.41 -16.39 -2.13
CA THR A 106 -29.25 -17.82 -2.41
C THR A 106 -27.87 -18.31 -1.96
N ARG A 107 -27.81 -19.51 -1.39
CA ARG A 107 -26.62 -20.04 -0.71
C ARG A 107 -25.38 -20.18 -1.60
N ILE A 108 -24.25 -19.73 -1.04
CA ILE A 108 -22.92 -20.37 -1.05
C ILE A 108 -22.35 -20.69 -2.44
N GLY A 109 -21.44 -19.83 -2.91
CA GLY A 109 -20.55 -20.12 -4.03
C GLY A 109 -19.61 -18.96 -4.31
N THR A 110 -20.18 -17.79 -4.57
CA THR A 110 -19.48 -16.51 -4.70
C THR A 110 -19.47 -15.75 -3.38
N TRP A 111 -18.39 -15.01 -3.11
CA TRP A 111 -18.39 -13.93 -2.12
C TRP A 111 -18.97 -12.68 -2.78
N ASP A 112 -20.28 -12.71 -3.03
CA ASP A 112 -21.01 -11.58 -3.63
C ASP A 112 -20.69 -10.29 -2.87
N TYR A 113 -20.44 -9.21 -3.62
CA TYR A 113 -19.95 -7.93 -3.10
C TYR A 113 -21.03 -7.11 -2.37
N ALA A 114 -21.77 -7.75 -1.49
CA ALA A 114 -22.81 -7.16 -0.65
C ALA A 114 -22.24 -6.06 0.25
N ASN A 115 -23.01 -5.00 0.43
CA ASN A 115 -22.67 -3.95 1.38
C ASN A 115 -22.96 -4.48 2.80
N SER A 116 -21.99 -4.41 3.71
CA SER A 116 -22.17 -4.85 5.10
C SER A 116 -23.28 -4.08 5.83
N HIS A 117 -23.62 -2.89 5.36
CA HIS A 117 -24.72 -2.08 5.89
C HIS A 117 -26.11 -2.51 5.38
N ASP A 118 -26.23 -3.22 4.25
CA ASP A 118 -27.52 -3.72 3.73
C ASP A 118 -28.14 -4.78 4.68
N TYR A 119 -27.39 -5.28 5.67
CA TYR A 119 -27.88 -6.19 6.72
C TYR A 119 -28.56 -5.46 7.90
N PHE A 120 -28.28 -4.17 8.15
CA PHE A 120 -28.82 -3.47 9.32
C PHE A 120 -30.33 -3.20 9.20
N GLN A 121 -31.04 -3.24 10.33
CA GLN A 121 -32.42 -2.77 10.42
C GLN A 121 -32.46 -1.25 10.20
N CYS A 122 -33.48 -0.76 9.50
CA CYS A 122 -33.61 0.66 9.17
C CYS A 122 -33.58 1.55 10.42
N GLU A 123 -34.19 1.06 11.50
CA GLU A 123 -34.36 1.68 12.80
C GLU A 123 -33.04 1.88 13.58
N PHE A 124 -31.94 1.20 13.17
CA PHE A 124 -30.60 1.46 13.71
C PHE A 124 -30.08 2.84 13.27
N CYS A 125 -30.25 3.15 11.97
CA CYS A 125 -29.80 4.40 11.36
C CYS A 125 -30.84 5.52 11.45
N HIS A 126 -32.14 5.18 11.46
CA HIS A 126 -33.22 6.13 11.24
C HIS A 126 -34.23 6.15 12.39
N SER A 127 -34.52 7.34 12.92
CA SER A 127 -35.47 7.56 14.04
C SER A 127 -36.95 7.38 13.63
N SER A 128 -37.20 7.11 12.36
CA SER A 128 -38.49 6.64 11.84
C SER A 128 -38.24 5.77 10.60
N LYS A 129 -39.11 4.78 10.37
CA LYS A 129 -38.99 3.89 9.21
C LYS A 129 -39.02 4.70 7.90
N PRO A 130 -37.95 4.67 7.07
CA PRO A 130 -37.93 5.45 5.84
C PRO A 130 -39.02 4.99 4.87
N ASN A 131 -39.91 5.91 4.46
CA ASN A 131 -40.66 5.72 3.22
C ASN A 131 -39.76 6.08 2.03
N LEU A 132 -39.87 5.35 0.92
CA LEU A 132 -39.11 5.60 -0.31
C LEU A 132 -39.37 6.99 -0.91
N ASP A 133 -40.55 7.57 -0.66
CA ASP A 133 -40.88 8.94 -1.06
C ASP A 133 -40.21 10.01 -0.19
N ASN A 134 -39.78 9.68 1.03
CA ASN A 134 -39.13 10.64 1.92
C ASN A 134 -37.64 10.80 1.56
N LYS A 135 -37.36 11.84 0.78
CA LYS A 135 -35.99 12.22 0.37
C LYS A 135 -35.07 12.60 1.54
N ASN A 136 -35.63 12.96 2.70
CA ASN A 136 -34.92 13.36 3.91
C ASN A 136 -35.30 12.45 5.09
N PRO A 137 -34.82 11.19 5.14
CA PRO A 137 -35.07 10.32 6.28
C PRO A 137 -34.40 10.90 7.54
N MET A 138 -35.16 10.97 8.64
CA MET A 138 -34.59 11.39 9.92
C MET A 138 -33.66 10.30 10.45
N PHE A 139 -32.41 10.67 10.75
CA PHE A 139 -31.46 9.77 11.42
C PHE A 139 -31.74 9.68 12.93
N THR A 140 -31.19 8.65 13.59
CA THR A 140 -31.20 8.53 15.06
C THR A 140 -30.31 9.56 15.74
N MET A 141 -29.19 9.91 15.10
CA MET A 141 -28.20 10.92 15.52
C MET A 141 -27.47 11.47 14.27
N PRO A 142 -26.54 12.43 14.37
CA PRO A 142 -25.76 12.89 13.21
C PRO A 142 -25.04 11.70 12.51
N PRO A 143 -25.05 11.60 11.16
CA PRO A 143 -24.51 10.43 10.48
C PRO A 143 -23.01 10.17 10.72
N SER A 144 -22.23 11.21 11.01
CA SER A 144 -20.83 11.09 11.46
C SER A 144 -20.70 10.22 12.72
N ASP A 145 -21.58 10.48 13.68
CA ASP A 145 -21.50 9.96 15.03
C ASP A 145 -22.04 8.53 15.05
N LEU A 146 -23.10 8.27 14.26
CA LEU A 146 -23.61 6.95 13.94
C LEU A 146 -22.53 6.06 13.29
N CYS A 147 -21.79 6.58 12.30
CA CYS A 147 -20.67 5.84 11.71
C CYS A 147 -19.57 5.54 12.75
N ALA A 148 -19.25 6.49 13.63
CA ALA A 148 -18.22 6.33 14.66
C ALA A 148 -18.55 5.25 15.71
N LEU A 149 -19.82 4.84 15.88
CA LEU A 149 -20.19 3.72 16.76
C LEU A 149 -19.60 2.37 16.32
N CYS A 150 -19.45 2.16 15.01
CA CYS A 150 -18.85 0.95 14.44
C CYS A 150 -17.41 1.18 13.97
N HIS A 151 -17.12 2.39 13.47
CA HIS A 151 -15.80 2.84 13.02
C HIS A 151 -15.02 3.48 14.17
N THR A 152 -14.82 2.72 15.25
CA THR A 152 -14.26 3.17 16.54
C THR A 152 -12.73 3.38 16.52
N GLY A 153 -12.25 4.21 15.59
CA GLY A 153 -10.84 4.62 15.55
C GLY A 153 -10.60 5.82 14.65
N LYS A 154 -9.76 6.75 15.12
CA LYS A 154 -9.23 7.86 14.29
C LYS A 154 -8.52 7.35 13.03
N ASN A 155 -8.01 6.12 13.09
CA ASN A 155 -7.25 5.46 12.03
C ASN A 155 -8.08 4.42 11.27
N VAL A 156 -9.39 4.66 11.05
CA VAL A 156 -10.02 4.07 9.87
C VAL A 156 -9.30 4.68 8.67
N LEU A 157 -8.69 3.83 7.84
CA LEU A 157 -7.75 4.22 6.77
C LEU A 157 -8.46 4.81 5.53
N HIS A 158 -9.32 5.80 5.76
CA HIS A 158 -9.46 6.91 4.82
C HIS A 158 -8.07 7.54 4.64
N LEU A 159 -7.73 7.93 3.42
CA LEU A 159 -6.34 8.10 2.95
C LEU A 159 -5.63 9.39 3.43
N TYR A 160 -6.01 9.91 4.60
CA TYR A 160 -5.67 11.25 5.08
C TYR A 160 -4.49 11.34 6.07
N GLU A 161 -4.25 10.33 6.92
CA GLU A 161 -3.29 10.45 8.05
C GLU A 161 -2.07 9.51 7.97
N ALA A 162 -1.74 8.98 6.79
CA ALA A 162 -0.63 8.04 6.57
C ALA A 162 0.70 8.69 6.10
N GLY A 163 0.98 9.93 6.52
CA GLY A 163 2.33 10.51 6.60
C GLY A 163 3.15 10.77 5.33
N GLY A 164 2.72 10.35 4.13
CA GLY A 164 3.53 10.44 2.90
C GLY A 164 2.77 10.98 1.69
N GLN A 165 2.87 12.29 1.45
CA GLN A 165 2.56 13.02 0.20
C GLN A 165 1.26 12.67 -0.56
N GLY A 166 0.26 12.05 0.09
CA GLY A 166 -1.04 11.78 -0.50
C GLY A 166 -1.72 13.08 -0.93
N GLN A 167 -1.87 13.28 -2.24
CA GLN A 167 -2.59 14.43 -2.78
C GLN A 167 -4.06 14.28 -2.40
N THR A 168 -4.55 15.16 -1.53
CA THR A 168 -5.96 15.16 -1.15
C THR A 168 -6.81 15.50 -2.36
N VAL A 169 -7.93 14.79 -2.53
CA VAL A 169 -8.95 15.23 -3.49
C VAL A 169 -9.44 16.59 -3.02
N GLU A 170 -9.14 17.65 -3.76
CA GLU A 170 -9.62 18.97 -3.38
C GLU A 170 -11.14 18.95 -3.27
N LEU A 171 -11.69 19.57 -2.22
CA LEU A 171 -13.12 19.60 -1.96
C LEU A 171 -13.93 20.06 -3.19
N ALA A 172 -13.40 21.02 -3.96
CA ALA A 172 -13.99 21.51 -5.20
C ALA A 172 -14.14 20.39 -6.26
N LYS A 173 -13.19 19.46 -6.35
CA LYS A 173 -13.22 18.30 -7.25
C LYS A 173 -14.27 17.28 -6.80
N LEU A 174 -14.38 17.00 -5.50
CA LEU A 174 -15.45 16.16 -4.95
C LEU A 174 -16.85 16.75 -5.24
N LEU A 175 -17.01 18.06 -5.06
CA LEU A 175 -18.26 18.79 -5.31
C LEU A 175 -18.64 18.83 -6.80
N LYS A 176 -17.67 18.94 -7.72
CA LYS A 176 -17.85 18.79 -9.19
C LYS A 176 -18.53 17.47 -9.57
N HIS A 177 -18.38 16.41 -8.76
CA HIS A 177 -19.01 15.11 -8.96
C HIS A 177 -20.35 14.93 -8.21
N GLY A 178 -20.91 16.00 -7.63
CA GLY A 178 -22.22 15.98 -6.96
C GLY A 178 -22.22 15.20 -5.64
N LEU A 179 -21.06 15.08 -4.99
CA LEU A 179 -20.94 14.40 -3.71
C LEU A 179 -21.47 15.28 -2.56
N PRO A 180 -22.26 14.71 -1.62
CA PRO A 180 -22.85 15.49 -0.54
C PRO A 180 -21.79 15.83 0.51
N THR A 181 -21.93 17.01 1.11
CA THR A 181 -21.09 17.50 2.20
C THR A 181 -21.96 17.97 3.36
N ASP A 182 -21.39 18.03 4.55
CA ASP A 182 -22.06 18.51 5.77
C ASP A 182 -21.43 19.86 6.17
N ASP A 183 -22.18 20.96 6.06
CA ASP A 183 -21.66 22.33 6.14
C ASP A 183 -20.35 22.56 5.33
N GLY A 184 -20.30 22.00 4.13
CA GLY A 184 -19.12 22.07 3.24
C GLY A 184 -17.96 21.16 3.64
N LYS A 185 -18.09 20.32 4.66
CA LYS A 185 -17.05 19.37 5.09
C LYS A 185 -17.23 18.02 4.41
N VAL A 186 -16.11 17.32 4.20
CA VAL A 186 -16.12 15.89 3.84
C VAL A 186 -16.50 15.09 5.08
N VAL A 187 -17.53 14.26 4.96
CA VAL A 187 -17.98 13.32 6.00
C VAL A 187 -17.99 11.89 5.44
N CYS A 188 -18.22 10.89 6.28
CA CYS A 188 -18.27 9.48 5.84
C CYS A 188 -19.22 9.30 4.63
N LEU A 189 -20.41 9.92 4.69
CA LEU A 189 -21.42 9.88 3.62
C LEU A 189 -21.06 10.71 2.37
N THR A 190 -19.95 11.47 2.33
CA THR A 190 -19.46 12.14 1.11
C THR A 190 -18.90 11.13 0.13
N CYS A 191 -18.09 10.18 0.60
CA CYS A 191 -17.50 9.14 -0.23
C CYS A 191 -18.28 7.82 -0.16
N HIS A 192 -18.90 7.52 0.99
CA HIS A 192 -19.66 6.30 1.21
C HIS A 192 -21.17 6.44 0.96
N GLN A 193 -21.80 5.31 0.68
CA GLN A 193 -23.23 5.12 0.53
C GLN A 193 -23.62 3.80 1.21
N THR A 194 -24.48 3.86 2.22
CA THR A 194 -24.83 2.70 3.06
C THR A 194 -25.79 1.72 2.40
N HIS A 195 -26.49 2.10 1.32
CA HIS A 195 -27.53 1.25 0.71
C HIS A 195 -27.28 1.07 -0.78
N ASN A 196 -27.41 -0.15 -1.30
CA ASN A 196 -27.35 -0.46 -2.74
C ASN A 196 -26.06 0.03 -3.44
N ALA A 197 -24.91 -0.07 -2.77
CA ALA A 197 -23.62 0.44 -3.27
C ALA A 197 -22.49 -0.57 -3.08
N LEU A 198 -21.74 -0.81 -4.17
CA LEU A 198 -20.58 -1.70 -4.18
C LEU A 198 -19.53 -1.22 -3.17
N TYR A 199 -19.09 -2.11 -2.28
CA TYR A 199 -18.15 -1.80 -1.17
C TYR A 199 -18.55 -0.60 -0.29
N SER A 200 -19.84 -0.26 -0.22
CA SER A 200 -20.34 0.95 0.45
C SER A 200 -19.84 2.27 -0.15
N THR A 201 -19.45 2.34 -1.42
CA THR A 201 -18.85 3.54 -2.04
C THR A 201 -19.76 4.19 -3.07
N ARG A 202 -19.82 5.53 -3.09
CA ARG A 202 -20.59 6.30 -4.09
C ARG A 202 -19.96 6.18 -5.49
N PRO A 203 -20.77 5.93 -6.55
CA PRO A 203 -20.32 6.01 -7.94
C PRO A 203 -19.69 7.36 -8.32
N GLY A 204 -20.15 8.47 -7.71
CA GLY A 204 -19.56 9.80 -7.92
C GLY A 204 -18.13 9.94 -7.37
N TYR A 205 -17.80 9.24 -6.28
CA TYR A 205 -16.46 9.26 -5.69
C TYR A 205 -15.50 8.40 -6.50
N ILE A 206 -15.95 7.20 -6.91
CA ILE A 206 -15.20 6.37 -7.87
C ILE A 206 -14.95 7.15 -9.18
N LYS A 207 -15.93 7.91 -9.67
CA LYS A 207 -15.75 8.79 -10.84
C LYS A 207 -14.72 9.90 -10.59
N ALA A 208 -14.76 10.55 -9.42
CA ALA A 208 -13.77 11.56 -9.05
C ALA A 208 -12.35 10.98 -9.08
N GLU A 209 -12.11 9.82 -8.48
CA GLU A 209 -10.78 9.19 -8.47
C GLU A 209 -10.33 8.68 -9.86
N ILE A 210 -11.25 8.31 -10.76
CA ILE A 210 -10.91 7.98 -12.17
C ILE A 210 -10.40 9.22 -12.94
N GLU A 211 -10.98 10.39 -12.67
CA GLU A 211 -10.60 11.66 -13.31
C GLU A 211 -9.35 12.29 -12.67
N GLU A 212 -9.27 12.30 -11.34
CA GLU A 212 -8.26 13.04 -10.57
C GLU A 212 -7.05 12.19 -10.12
N ARG A 213 -7.22 10.87 -9.93
CA ARG A 213 -6.17 9.86 -9.64
C ARG A 213 -5.29 10.14 -8.42
N SER A 214 -5.86 10.87 -7.46
CA SER A 214 -5.31 11.27 -6.17
C SER A 214 -4.90 10.08 -5.27
N VAL A 215 -5.56 8.93 -5.45
CA VAL A 215 -5.35 7.74 -4.61
C VAL A 215 -4.55 6.65 -5.31
N ASN A 216 -3.65 6.01 -4.58
CA ASN A 216 -2.90 4.86 -5.07
C ASN A 216 -3.87 3.67 -5.30
N PRO A 217 -4.03 3.16 -6.55
CA PRO A 217 -4.97 2.08 -6.83
C PRO A 217 -4.52 0.73 -6.27
N HIS A 218 -3.20 0.54 -6.13
CA HIS A 218 -2.60 -0.80 -6.08
C HIS A 218 -2.96 -1.57 -4.80
N GLY A 219 -3.44 -2.80 -4.96
CA GLY A 219 -3.87 -3.70 -3.89
C GLY A 219 -5.22 -3.35 -3.24
N GLY A 220 -5.92 -2.32 -3.73
CA GLY A 220 -7.22 -1.89 -3.20
C GLY A 220 -8.40 -2.40 -4.04
N LYS A 221 -9.21 -3.34 -3.52
CA LYS A 221 -10.36 -3.93 -4.25
C LYS A 221 -11.35 -2.91 -4.83
N LEU A 222 -11.56 -1.79 -4.14
CA LEU A 222 -12.40 -0.67 -4.60
C LEU A 222 -11.81 0.03 -5.84
N TYR A 223 -10.49 0.13 -5.92
CA TYR A 223 -9.77 0.91 -6.93
C TYR A 223 -9.44 0.13 -8.20
N CYS A 224 -9.81 -1.15 -8.30
CA CYS A 224 -9.79 -1.89 -9.56
C CYS A 224 -10.59 -1.15 -10.67
N LEU A 225 -11.63 -0.37 -10.32
CA LEU A 225 -12.38 0.48 -11.25
C LEU A 225 -11.59 1.69 -11.78
N LEU A 226 -10.44 2.03 -11.19
CA LEU A 226 -9.51 3.03 -11.74
C LEU A 226 -8.75 2.47 -12.96
N CYS A 227 -8.45 1.17 -12.96
CA CYS A 227 -7.73 0.49 -14.04
C CYS A 227 -8.66 -0.20 -15.06
N HIS A 228 -9.86 -0.63 -14.65
CA HIS A 228 -10.77 -1.45 -15.46
C HIS A 228 -12.05 -0.74 -15.93
N GLU A 229 -12.65 -1.27 -16.99
CA GLU A 229 -13.93 -0.84 -17.55
C GLU A 229 -15.03 -1.89 -17.33
N GLY A 230 -16.25 -1.44 -17.08
CA GLY A 230 -17.42 -2.30 -16.89
C GLY A 230 -17.60 -2.79 -15.45
N LYS A 231 -18.23 -3.96 -15.30
CA LYS A 231 -18.28 -4.70 -14.03
C LYS A 231 -17.09 -5.65 -13.97
N LEU A 232 -16.57 -5.83 -12.77
CA LEU A 232 -15.67 -6.93 -12.44
C LEU A 232 -16.54 -8.09 -11.94
N ASP A 233 -16.71 -9.11 -12.77
CA ASP A 233 -17.22 -10.42 -12.37
C ASP A 233 -16.25 -11.50 -12.83
N ASP A 234 -16.17 -12.61 -12.09
CA ASP A 234 -15.09 -13.61 -12.25
C ASP A 234 -15.18 -14.43 -13.56
N ALA A 235 -16.18 -14.16 -14.42
CA ALA A 235 -16.43 -14.86 -15.68
C ALA A 235 -16.24 -13.96 -16.92
N SER A 236 -16.21 -12.64 -16.77
CA SER A 236 -16.05 -11.69 -17.88
C SER A 236 -14.59 -11.52 -18.31
N LYS A 237 -14.39 -11.22 -19.60
CA LYS A 237 -13.07 -10.89 -20.12
C LYS A 237 -12.66 -9.52 -19.58
N VAL A 238 -11.75 -9.51 -18.61
CA VAL A 238 -11.18 -8.31 -17.98
C VAL A 238 -10.80 -7.27 -19.04
N SER A 239 -11.46 -6.11 -18.98
CA SER A 239 -11.21 -4.98 -19.87
C SER A 239 -10.45 -3.90 -19.11
N PHE A 240 -9.27 -3.53 -19.57
CA PHE A 240 -8.55 -2.37 -19.03
C PHE A 240 -9.03 -1.08 -19.70
N ARG A 241 -9.01 0.02 -18.94
CA ARG A 241 -9.13 1.37 -19.50
C ARG A 241 -8.02 1.61 -20.53
N LYS A 242 -8.20 2.65 -21.36
CA LYS A 242 -7.27 2.99 -22.44
C LYS A 242 -7.12 1.87 -23.49
N GLN A 243 -8.14 1.01 -23.64
CA GLN A 243 -8.16 -0.07 -24.64
C GLN A 243 -7.01 -1.08 -24.47
N ASN A 244 -6.53 -1.27 -23.23
CA ASN A 244 -5.34 -2.06 -22.87
C ASN A 244 -4.01 -1.47 -23.37
N ASP A 245 -3.94 -0.15 -23.61
CA ASP A 245 -2.66 0.56 -23.66
C ASP A 245 -2.14 0.75 -22.23
N PHE A 246 -1.27 -0.18 -21.79
CA PHE A 246 -0.76 -0.20 -20.42
C PHE A 246 0.21 0.95 -20.14
N ILE A 247 0.86 1.51 -21.15
CA ILE A 247 1.68 2.72 -20.99
C ILE A 247 0.73 3.87 -20.62
N ALA A 248 -0.23 4.21 -21.48
CA ALA A 248 -1.19 5.30 -21.22
C ALA A 248 -2.13 5.05 -20.03
N LEU A 249 -2.16 3.84 -19.47
CA LEU A 249 -2.87 3.49 -18.25
C LEU A 249 -2.01 3.69 -16.99
N CYS A 250 -0.76 3.25 -16.98
CA CYS A 250 0.13 3.43 -15.83
C CYS A 250 0.64 4.87 -15.72
N THR A 251 1.02 5.49 -16.84
CA THR A 251 1.43 6.91 -16.89
C THR A 251 0.27 7.88 -16.66
N ALA A 252 -0.94 7.36 -16.47
CA ALA A 252 -2.09 8.12 -16.03
C ALA A 252 -1.95 8.54 -14.55
N CYS A 253 -1.22 7.77 -13.74
CA CYS A 253 -0.94 8.05 -12.32
C CYS A 253 0.57 8.25 -12.04
N HIS A 254 1.44 7.57 -12.79
CA HIS A 254 2.89 7.67 -12.66
C HIS A 254 3.46 8.76 -13.56
N ASN A 255 4.38 9.59 -13.03
CA ASN A 255 5.00 10.66 -13.79
C ASN A 255 5.99 10.11 -14.83
N MET A 256 5.77 10.41 -16.11
CA MET A 256 6.71 9.99 -17.16
C MET A 256 8.11 10.57 -17.00
N GLN A 257 8.29 11.74 -16.39
CA GLN A 257 9.65 12.25 -16.14
C GLN A 257 10.41 11.46 -15.06
N GLU A 258 9.71 10.68 -14.24
CA GLU A 258 10.31 9.75 -13.28
C GLU A 258 10.49 8.36 -13.91
N THR A 259 9.57 7.92 -14.77
CA THR A 259 9.66 6.63 -15.50
C THR A 259 10.40 6.70 -16.86
N GLU A 260 10.90 7.86 -17.26
CA GLU A 260 11.94 8.04 -18.30
C GLU A 260 13.36 7.98 -17.69
N SER A 261 13.48 7.62 -16.40
CA SER A 261 14.70 7.01 -15.89
C SER A 261 15.05 5.77 -16.74
N GLU A 262 16.32 5.64 -17.16
CA GLU A 262 16.74 4.78 -18.28
C GLU A 262 16.56 3.26 -18.07
N HIS A 263 16.00 2.84 -16.93
CA HIS A 263 15.70 1.47 -16.50
C HIS A 263 14.25 1.10 -16.79
N HIS A 264 13.35 2.10 -16.81
CA HIS A 264 11.91 1.94 -16.98
C HIS A 264 11.47 2.08 -18.45
N GLN A 265 12.36 1.72 -19.39
CA GLN A 265 12.13 1.90 -20.83
C GLN A 265 10.91 1.08 -21.33
N VAL A 266 9.93 1.81 -21.87
CA VAL A 266 8.75 1.26 -22.55
C VAL A 266 8.77 1.61 -24.04
N GLY A 267 8.05 0.85 -24.86
CA GLY A 267 8.02 1.02 -26.32
C GLY A 267 9.22 0.41 -27.06
N VAL A 268 10.32 0.08 -26.37
CA VAL A 268 11.50 -0.59 -26.92
C VAL A 268 11.19 -2.05 -27.29
N GLN A 269 11.70 -2.53 -28.42
CA GLN A 269 11.58 -3.93 -28.84
C GLN A 269 12.80 -4.74 -28.38
N PRO A 270 12.63 -5.98 -27.88
CA PRO A 270 13.76 -6.88 -27.59
C PRO A 270 14.61 -7.16 -28.84
N GLY A 271 15.94 -7.07 -28.68
CA GLY A 271 16.92 -7.35 -29.73
C GLY A 271 17.43 -8.80 -29.73
N GLU A 272 18.36 -9.12 -30.63
CA GLU A 272 18.94 -10.47 -30.73
C GLU A 272 19.83 -10.85 -29.52
N ASP A 273 20.38 -9.86 -28.82
CA ASP A 273 21.25 -10.05 -27.63
C ASP A 273 20.51 -9.99 -26.28
N THR A 274 19.28 -9.48 -26.22
CA THR A 274 18.38 -9.86 -25.13
C THR A 274 18.08 -11.34 -25.27
N TRP A 275 18.00 -12.06 -24.14
CA TRP A 275 17.58 -13.47 -24.18
C TRP A 275 16.23 -13.57 -24.89
N LYS A 276 15.94 -14.69 -25.55
CA LYS A 276 14.61 -14.94 -26.12
C LYS A 276 13.63 -15.13 -24.96
N VAL A 277 13.18 -14.01 -24.41
CA VAL A 277 12.38 -13.95 -23.19
C VAL A 277 11.18 -14.84 -23.41
N GLY A 278 11.01 -15.85 -22.56
CA GLY A 278 9.92 -16.80 -22.71
C GLY A 278 8.61 -16.03 -22.63
N PHE A 279 7.92 -15.84 -23.76
CA PHE A 279 6.71 -15.01 -23.86
C PHE A 279 5.60 -15.41 -22.89
N SER A 280 5.67 -16.63 -22.34
CA SER A 280 4.88 -17.14 -21.22
C SER A 280 5.09 -16.45 -19.87
N GLY A 281 6.14 -15.64 -19.70
CA GLY A 281 6.56 -15.07 -18.41
C GLY A 281 6.83 -13.56 -18.41
N PHE A 282 6.87 -12.89 -19.56
CA PHE A 282 7.06 -11.43 -19.69
C PHE A 282 6.28 -10.94 -20.94
N PRO A 283 5.05 -10.42 -20.78
CA PRO A 283 4.19 -10.09 -21.92
C PRO A 283 4.63 -8.79 -22.61
N LEU A 284 4.72 -8.80 -23.94
CA LEU A 284 5.01 -7.60 -24.74
C LEU A 284 3.74 -6.95 -25.27
N GLN A 285 3.63 -5.63 -25.20
CA GLN A 285 2.55 -4.85 -25.81
C GLN A 285 2.95 -4.55 -27.27
N ALA A 286 2.22 -5.13 -28.23
CA ALA A 286 2.47 -4.99 -29.67
C ALA A 286 3.92 -5.34 -30.13
N GLY A 287 4.64 -6.18 -29.38
CA GLY A 287 6.03 -6.56 -29.65
C GLY A 287 7.08 -5.73 -28.90
N SER A 288 6.66 -4.72 -28.13
CA SER A 288 7.53 -3.86 -27.31
C SER A 288 7.35 -4.09 -25.80
N LEU A 289 8.35 -3.67 -25.03
CA LEU A 289 8.28 -3.53 -23.58
C LEU A 289 7.17 -2.54 -23.17
N SER A 290 6.52 -2.84 -22.06
CA SER A 290 5.43 -2.05 -21.45
C SER A 290 5.48 -2.19 -19.94
N CYS A 291 4.71 -1.39 -19.21
CA CYS A 291 4.64 -1.47 -17.74
C CYS A 291 4.27 -2.89 -17.26
N VAL A 292 3.29 -3.56 -17.90
CA VAL A 292 2.91 -4.93 -17.55
C VAL A 292 3.88 -6.02 -18.00
N THR A 293 4.88 -5.68 -18.83
CA THR A 293 5.99 -6.60 -19.12
C THR A 293 6.76 -6.88 -17.85
N CYS A 294 7.14 -5.82 -17.13
CA CYS A 294 7.96 -5.90 -15.92
C CYS A 294 7.13 -6.06 -14.64
N HIS A 295 5.94 -5.47 -14.58
CA HIS A 295 5.07 -5.50 -13.41
C HIS A 295 3.88 -6.46 -13.59
N ASP A 296 3.47 -7.10 -12.50
CA ASP A 296 2.35 -8.03 -12.42
C ASP A 296 1.56 -7.77 -11.14
N GLU A 297 0.68 -6.77 -11.15
CA GLU A 297 -0.17 -6.49 -10.00
C GLU A 297 -1.25 -7.60 -9.88
N PRO A 298 -1.27 -8.39 -8.79
CA PRO A 298 -2.29 -9.39 -8.59
C PRO A 298 -3.61 -8.72 -8.20
N CYS A 299 -4.54 -8.66 -9.15
CA CYS A 299 -5.89 -8.13 -8.93
C CYS A 299 -6.53 -8.72 -7.65
N GLN A 300 -7.14 -7.86 -6.85
CA GLN A 300 -7.78 -8.18 -5.56
C GLN A 300 -6.87 -8.66 -4.40
N LEU A 301 -5.56 -8.87 -4.58
CA LEU A 301 -4.65 -9.24 -3.48
C LEU A 301 -3.99 -7.99 -2.84
N PRO A 302 -3.72 -7.99 -1.52
CA PRO A 302 -2.96 -6.91 -0.89
C PRO A 302 -1.53 -6.81 -1.43
N ARG A 303 -0.97 -5.58 -1.47
CA ARG A 303 0.44 -5.31 -1.82
C ARG A 303 1.40 -6.17 -0.98
N GLY A 304 2.06 -7.13 -1.62
CA GLY A 304 2.93 -8.09 -0.94
C GLY A 304 4.18 -7.44 -0.35
N ARG A 305 4.46 -7.63 0.95
CA ARG A 305 5.60 -6.99 1.63
C ARG A 305 6.97 -7.33 1.03
N SER A 306 7.13 -8.52 0.46
CA SER A 306 8.36 -8.98 -0.18
C SER A 306 8.48 -8.58 -1.65
N ASN A 307 7.37 -8.22 -2.32
CA ASN A 307 7.37 -7.74 -3.69
C ASN A 307 6.51 -6.46 -3.80
N PRO A 308 6.93 -5.36 -3.14
CA PRO A 308 6.13 -4.14 -3.08
C PRO A 308 6.01 -3.47 -4.46
N ASN A 309 6.94 -3.70 -5.38
CA ASN A 309 6.93 -3.10 -6.71
C ASN A 309 6.29 -4.02 -7.77
N PHE A 310 5.65 -5.12 -7.34
CA PHE A 310 4.94 -6.06 -8.20
C PHE A 310 5.80 -6.63 -9.34
N LEU A 311 7.12 -6.77 -9.16
CA LEU A 311 8.02 -7.28 -10.19
C LEU A 311 7.62 -8.70 -10.59
N ARG A 312 7.43 -8.93 -11.90
CA ARG A 312 6.88 -10.16 -12.46
C ARG A 312 7.78 -11.35 -12.13
N GLY A 313 7.22 -12.33 -11.42
CA GLY A 313 7.94 -13.51 -10.94
C GLY A 313 8.78 -13.31 -9.67
N GLY A 314 8.70 -12.14 -9.01
CA GLY A 314 9.36 -11.88 -7.73
C GLY A 314 8.73 -12.60 -6.53
N PRO A 315 9.29 -12.45 -5.31
CA PRO A 315 10.28 -11.45 -4.91
C PRO A 315 11.69 -11.73 -5.45
N TYR A 316 12.51 -10.69 -5.51
CA TYR A 316 13.92 -10.73 -5.90
C TYR A 316 14.81 -10.16 -4.78
N SER A 317 16.08 -10.55 -4.75
CA SER A 317 17.08 -10.03 -3.80
C SER A 317 17.66 -8.67 -4.21
N SER A 318 17.56 -8.32 -5.50
CA SER A 318 17.96 -7.03 -6.07
C SER A 318 17.28 -6.82 -7.43
N ASP A 319 17.20 -5.57 -7.89
CA ASP A 319 16.69 -5.27 -9.23
C ASP A 319 17.60 -5.83 -10.35
N SER A 320 18.88 -6.07 -10.07
CA SER A 320 19.79 -6.75 -11.01
C SER A 320 19.38 -8.21 -11.26
N GLU A 321 18.96 -8.94 -10.22
CA GLU A 321 18.44 -10.31 -10.36
C GLU A 321 17.17 -10.34 -11.24
N PHE A 322 16.34 -9.30 -11.16
CA PHE A 322 15.19 -9.11 -12.02
C PHE A 322 15.58 -8.78 -13.47
N CYS A 323 16.56 -7.91 -13.69
CA CYS A 323 17.09 -7.63 -15.03
C CYS A 323 17.69 -8.88 -15.69
N PHE A 324 18.34 -9.76 -14.92
CA PHE A 324 18.91 -11.03 -15.41
C PHE A 324 17.86 -12.05 -15.88
N ARG A 325 16.56 -11.76 -15.73
CA ARG A 325 15.46 -12.56 -16.30
C ARG A 325 15.31 -12.38 -17.81
N CYS A 326 15.80 -11.25 -18.36
CA CYS A 326 15.73 -10.89 -19.78
C CYS A 326 17.11 -10.69 -20.43
N HIS A 327 18.12 -10.31 -19.65
CA HIS A 327 19.51 -10.17 -20.11
C HIS A 327 20.35 -11.31 -19.50
N ALA A 328 21.18 -11.99 -20.30
CA ALA A 328 22.03 -13.06 -19.73
C ALA A 328 23.09 -12.45 -18.79
N GLU A 329 23.34 -13.11 -17.66
CA GLU A 329 24.23 -12.63 -16.59
C GLU A 329 25.70 -12.42 -17.04
N ASP A 330 26.13 -13.14 -18.08
CA ASP A 330 27.42 -12.99 -18.76
C ASP A 330 27.40 -11.93 -19.89
N LYS A 331 26.21 -11.60 -20.42
CA LYS A 331 26.01 -10.58 -21.47
C LYS A 331 25.54 -9.22 -20.96
N THR A 332 25.13 -9.07 -19.70
CA THR A 332 24.92 -7.73 -19.11
C THR A 332 26.22 -6.93 -19.06
N GLU A 333 27.38 -7.58 -19.23
CA GLU A 333 28.64 -6.94 -19.65
C GLU A 333 28.52 -6.00 -20.87
N ALA A 334 27.54 -6.17 -21.75
CA ALA A 334 27.31 -5.31 -22.92
C ALA A 334 26.53 -4.02 -22.58
N LEU A 335 25.77 -4.01 -21.49
CA LEU A 335 24.93 -2.87 -21.05
C LEU A 335 25.40 -2.25 -19.73
N ASN A 336 26.30 -2.91 -18.98
CA ASN A 336 26.95 -2.32 -17.82
C ASN A 336 27.81 -1.12 -18.28
N PRO A 337 27.46 0.13 -17.90
CA PRO A 337 28.16 1.32 -18.38
C PRO A 337 29.60 1.42 -17.88
N HIS A 338 29.98 0.62 -16.88
CA HIS A 338 31.32 0.58 -16.30
C HIS A 338 32.24 -0.41 -17.02
N LYS A 339 31.72 -1.53 -17.58
CA LYS A 339 32.53 -2.52 -18.32
C LYS A 339 32.82 -2.09 -19.76
N GLN A 340 33.47 -0.95 -19.90
CA GLN A 340 33.75 -0.26 -21.16
C GLN A 340 34.87 -0.92 -21.98
N ILE A 341 35.60 -1.91 -21.45
CA ILE A 341 36.64 -2.66 -22.17
C ILE A 341 36.14 -4.06 -22.55
N SER A 342 36.36 -4.42 -23.81
CA SER A 342 36.14 -5.78 -24.34
C SER A 342 37.32 -6.71 -24.04
N GLY A 343 37.12 -8.03 -24.15
CA GLY A 343 38.18 -9.03 -23.95
C GLY A 343 39.40 -8.92 -24.90
N LEU A 344 39.33 -8.08 -25.94
CA LEU A 344 40.44 -7.74 -26.83
C LEU A 344 41.14 -6.41 -26.46
N GLY A 345 40.84 -5.82 -25.30
CA GLY A 345 41.40 -4.53 -24.86
C GLY A 345 40.82 -3.32 -25.59
N MET A 346 39.78 -3.50 -26.41
CA MET A 346 39.15 -2.43 -27.20
C MET A 346 38.00 -1.80 -26.42
N ILE A 347 37.95 -0.46 -26.41
CA ILE A 347 36.83 0.31 -25.83
C ILE A 347 35.53 0.02 -26.60
N LYS A 348 34.51 -0.46 -25.88
CA LYS A 348 33.11 -0.50 -26.27
C LYS A 348 32.60 0.94 -26.36
N LYS A 349 32.06 1.35 -27.52
CA LYS A 349 31.59 2.73 -27.73
C LYS A 349 30.17 2.92 -27.23
N GLU A 350 29.37 1.88 -27.41
CA GLU A 350 27.98 1.71 -27.00
C GLU A 350 27.77 1.98 -25.49
N THR A 351 28.66 1.48 -24.62
CA THR A 351 28.60 1.73 -23.17
C THR A 351 28.89 3.19 -22.82
N CYS A 352 29.75 3.89 -23.57
CA CYS A 352 30.01 5.32 -23.33
C CYS A 352 28.77 6.18 -23.59
N THR A 353 27.95 5.81 -24.57
CA THR A 353 26.72 6.53 -24.92
C THR A 353 25.57 6.32 -23.95
N ILE A 354 25.71 5.49 -22.91
CA ILE A 354 24.77 5.45 -21.78
C ILE A 354 24.92 6.76 -20.99
N CYS A 355 26.13 7.04 -20.49
CA CYS A 355 26.37 8.23 -19.66
C CYS A 355 26.52 9.53 -20.48
N HIS A 356 27.12 9.45 -21.67
CA HIS A 356 27.40 10.63 -22.50
C HIS A 356 26.44 10.76 -23.69
N SER A 357 26.15 12.00 -24.07
CA SER A 357 25.44 12.36 -25.31
C SER A 357 26.15 11.90 -26.59
N ALA A 358 27.47 11.70 -26.54
CA ALA A 358 28.30 11.20 -27.63
C ALA A 358 29.51 10.41 -27.09
N VAL A 359 30.05 9.51 -27.92
CA VAL A 359 31.25 8.73 -27.59
C VAL A 359 32.47 9.66 -27.41
N PRO A 360 33.20 9.62 -26.28
CA PRO A 360 34.40 10.43 -26.09
C PRO A 360 35.56 10.07 -27.03
N ASP A 361 36.29 11.10 -27.49
CA ASP A 361 37.50 10.90 -28.28
C ASP A 361 38.66 10.35 -27.44
N LYS A 362 39.47 9.47 -28.05
CA LYS A 362 40.54 8.76 -27.34
C LYS A 362 41.73 9.68 -27.03
N GLY A 363 41.73 10.23 -25.82
CA GLY A 363 42.90 10.90 -25.24
C GLY A 363 42.91 12.43 -25.37
N THR A 364 41.81 13.05 -25.77
CA THR A 364 41.59 14.50 -25.64
C THR A 364 41.39 14.87 -24.17
N GLY A 365 42.51 15.03 -23.45
CA GLY A 365 42.50 15.32 -22.02
C GLY A 365 41.78 16.64 -21.70
N LEU A 366 40.75 16.56 -20.85
CA LEU A 366 40.08 17.70 -20.19
C LEU A 366 39.58 18.83 -21.12
N THR A 367 39.20 18.52 -22.37
CA THR A 367 38.20 19.36 -23.06
C THR A 367 36.89 19.32 -22.25
N PRO A 368 36.19 20.47 -22.08
CA PRO A 368 35.12 20.58 -21.08
C PRO A 368 33.89 19.75 -21.46
N ARG A 369 33.79 18.56 -20.85
CA ARG A 369 32.71 17.56 -20.98
C ARG A 369 32.47 17.07 -22.42
N THR A 370 32.71 15.79 -22.68
CA THR A 370 31.72 15.04 -23.47
C THR A 370 30.42 15.14 -22.68
N ALA A 371 29.50 15.99 -23.14
CA ALA A 371 28.33 16.36 -22.36
C ALA A 371 27.60 15.10 -21.89
N LEU A 372 27.46 14.96 -20.57
CA LEU A 372 26.59 13.94 -19.98
C LEU A 372 25.16 14.18 -20.49
N ARG A 373 24.35 13.13 -20.53
CA ARG A 373 22.93 13.27 -20.95
C ARG A 373 22.14 14.21 -20.04
N GLU A 374 22.56 14.29 -18.77
CA GLU A 374 21.95 15.08 -17.70
C GLU A 374 23.01 15.42 -16.63
N GLU A 375 22.59 15.85 -15.44
CA GLU A 375 23.48 16.05 -14.28
C GLU A 375 24.07 14.74 -13.76
N THR A 376 25.23 14.82 -13.08
CA THR A 376 26.03 13.62 -12.76
C THR A 376 25.36 12.68 -11.77
N ASN A 377 24.64 13.23 -10.78
CA ASN A 377 24.05 12.43 -9.70
C ASN A 377 22.78 11.66 -10.14
N PRO A 378 21.78 12.28 -10.81
CA PRO A 378 20.66 11.55 -11.39
C PRO A 378 21.11 10.40 -12.29
N LEU A 379 22.12 10.63 -13.13
CA LEU A 379 22.66 9.64 -14.06
C LEU A 379 23.26 8.40 -13.36
N CYS A 380 23.83 8.55 -12.17
CA CYS A 380 24.29 7.42 -11.36
C CYS A 380 23.13 6.77 -10.58
N GLN A 381 22.34 7.58 -9.86
CA GLN A 381 21.21 7.13 -9.02
C GLN A 381 20.17 6.32 -9.80
N LYS A 382 19.99 6.66 -11.07
CA LYS A 382 19.29 5.88 -12.10
C LYS A 382 19.57 4.36 -11.99
N CYS A 383 20.83 3.94 -12.01
CA CYS A 383 21.20 2.53 -11.83
C CYS A 383 21.56 2.15 -10.38
N HIS A 384 21.73 3.13 -9.48
CA HIS A 384 22.19 2.98 -8.10
C HIS A 384 21.13 3.50 -7.11
N MET A 385 19.91 2.95 -7.18
CA MET A 385 18.74 3.51 -6.50
C MET A 385 18.79 3.46 -4.96
N ASP A 386 19.52 2.51 -4.37
CA ASP A 386 19.64 2.33 -2.91
C ASP A 386 20.60 3.33 -2.23
N GLU A 387 21.38 4.11 -2.99
CA GLU A 387 22.47 4.96 -2.47
C GLU A 387 21.99 6.31 -1.84
N VAL A 388 20.72 6.41 -1.46
CA VAL A 388 20.10 7.64 -0.88
C VAL A 388 20.79 8.14 0.40
N LEU A 389 21.46 7.23 1.13
CA LEU A 389 22.31 7.55 2.29
C LEU A 389 23.74 6.99 2.11
N HIS A 390 24.32 7.16 0.92
CA HIS A 390 25.72 6.85 0.63
C HIS A 390 26.58 8.12 0.45
N PRO A 391 27.64 8.32 1.27
CA PRO A 391 27.83 7.69 2.58
C PRO A 391 26.74 8.16 3.58
N VAL A 392 26.82 7.72 4.83
CA VAL A 392 25.79 7.86 5.89
C VAL A 392 25.21 9.27 6.11
N VAL A 393 25.89 10.32 5.63
CA VAL A 393 25.34 11.69 5.53
C VAL A 393 25.44 12.18 4.08
N ASN A 394 24.43 12.93 3.62
CA ASN A 394 24.38 13.44 2.24
C ASN A 394 25.61 14.29 1.89
N HIS A 395 26.43 13.81 0.95
CA HIS A 395 27.59 14.52 0.42
C HIS A 395 27.33 15.21 -0.93
N LEU A 396 26.14 15.12 -1.51
CA LEU A 396 25.81 15.70 -2.82
C LEU A 396 25.53 17.22 -2.71
N VAL A 397 26.55 17.96 -2.26
CA VAL A 397 26.48 19.37 -1.83
C VAL A 397 27.63 20.18 -2.41
N SER A 398 27.53 21.52 -2.36
CA SER A 398 28.65 22.39 -2.72
C SER A 398 29.73 22.38 -1.63
N LEU A 399 30.95 22.02 -2.02
CA LEU A 399 32.15 22.02 -1.20
C LEU A 399 32.54 23.46 -0.80
N PRO A 400 32.78 23.76 0.49
CA PRO A 400 33.31 25.05 0.92
C PRO A 400 34.69 25.36 0.32
N SER A 401 35.02 26.64 0.14
CA SER A 401 36.27 27.08 -0.49
C SER A 401 37.54 26.58 0.21
N GLU A 402 37.52 26.47 1.54
CA GLU A 402 38.61 25.89 2.34
C GLU A 402 38.82 24.40 2.03
N MET A 403 37.75 23.61 2.04
CA MET A 403 37.81 22.18 1.70
C MET A 403 38.18 21.96 0.22
N THR A 404 37.77 22.85 -0.69
CA THR A 404 38.20 22.85 -2.09
C THR A 404 39.71 23.09 -2.20
N ALA A 405 40.29 23.97 -1.39
CA ALA A 405 41.74 24.18 -1.36
C ALA A 405 42.50 22.96 -0.78
N MET A 406 41.98 22.34 0.29
CA MET A 406 42.53 21.09 0.84
C MET A 406 42.51 19.95 -0.20
N LYS A 407 41.38 19.82 -0.90
CA LYS A 407 41.17 18.84 -1.98
C LYS A 407 42.19 19.03 -3.11
N LEU A 408 42.34 20.25 -3.63
CA LEU A 408 43.30 20.56 -4.70
C LEU A 408 44.75 20.29 -4.27
N ALA A 409 45.10 20.55 -3.00
CA ALA A 409 46.41 20.21 -2.45
C ALA A 409 46.61 18.69 -2.29
N TYR A 410 45.56 17.92 -2.00
CA TYR A 410 45.60 16.46 -2.00
C TYR A 410 45.79 15.92 -3.43
N GLU A 411 45.00 16.40 -4.40
CA GLU A 411 45.07 16.00 -5.81
C GLU A 411 46.47 16.20 -6.39
N GLU A 412 47.05 17.39 -6.25
CA GLU A 412 48.41 17.69 -6.74
C GLU A 412 49.48 16.82 -6.07
N LYS A 413 49.37 16.58 -4.76
CA LYS A 413 50.33 15.77 -3.99
C LYS A 413 50.23 14.27 -4.30
N HIS A 414 49.02 13.76 -4.50
CA HIS A 414 48.74 12.32 -4.64
C HIS A 414 48.53 11.86 -6.09
N LYS A 415 48.54 12.79 -7.06
CA LYS A 415 48.40 12.54 -8.50
C LYS A 415 47.13 11.75 -8.85
N VAL A 416 46.03 12.32 -8.37
CA VAL A 416 44.65 11.84 -8.48
C VAL A 416 43.75 13.03 -8.85
N VAL A 417 42.69 12.81 -9.61
CA VAL A 417 41.63 13.80 -9.81
C VAL A 417 40.30 13.30 -9.24
N LEU A 418 39.68 14.16 -8.44
CA LEU A 418 38.40 14.01 -7.75
C LEU A 418 37.45 15.08 -8.35
N PRO A 419 36.75 14.80 -9.48
CA PRO A 419 36.03 15.84 -10.21
C PRO A 419 34.87 16.46 -9.41
N LEU A 420 34.57 17.74 -9.63
CA LEU A 420 33.40 18.45 -9.07
C LEU A 420 32.48 18.94 -10.18
N GLU A 421 31.17 18.83 -9.97
CA GLU A 421 30.15 19.44 -10.83
C GLU A 421 30.11 20.96 -10.60
N GLY A 422 30.02 21.76 -11.66
CA GLY A 422 30.05 23.24 -11.56
C GLY A 422 31.32 23.83 -10.92
N ASN A 423 32.40 23.05 -10.80
CA ASN A 423 33.62 23.34 -10.03
C ASN A 423 33.48 23.40 -8.50
N SER A 424 32.31 23.10 -7.92
CA SER A 424 32.14 23.09 -6.45
C SER A 424 31.29 21.95 -5.89
N VAL A 425 30.39 21.33 -6.66
CA VAL A 425 29.46 20.31 -6.17
C VAL A 425 30.11 18.93 -6.17
N ILE A 426 30.06 18.25 -5.02
CA ILE A 426 30.44 16.84 -4.90
C ILE A 426 29.37 15.98 -5.59
N THR A 427 29.83 14.94 -6.30
CA THR A 427 29.01 13.97 -7.02
C THR A 427 29.45 12.54 -6.71
N CYS A 428 28.67 11.55 -7.13
CA CYS A 428 29.10 10.15 -7.17
C CYS A 428 30.48 10.01 -7.82
N THR A 429 30.76 10.74 -8.91
CA THR A 429 32.05 10.69 -9.62
C THR A 429 33.22 11.38 -8.92
N THR A 430 32.96 12.17 -7.86
CA THR A 430 34.02 12.77 -7.03
C THR A 430 34.75 11.72 -6.22
N CYS A 431 34.02 10.71 -5.73
CA CYS A 431 34.57 9.59 -4.94
C CYS A 431 34.82 8.33 -5.79
N HIS A 432 33.96 8.08 -6.79
CA HIS A 432 34.01 6.90 -7.65
C HIS A 432 34.50 7.22 -9.06
N ASN A 433 35.12 6.26 -9.72
CA ASN A 433 35.53 6.31 -11.11
C ASN A 433 34.75 5.26 -11.91
N PRO A 434 33.66 5.65 -12.61
CA PRO A 434 32.78 4.71 -13.32
C PRO A 434 33.40 4.15 -14.62
N HIS A 435 34.72 4.24 -14.78
CA HIS A 435 35.43 3.83 -15.99
C HIS A 435 36.23 2.56 -15.76
N ASP A 436 36.30 1.73 -16.80
CA ASP A 436 37.17 0.57 -16.84
C ASP A 436 38.65 0.97 -16.86
N LYS A 437 39.51 0.08 -16.37
CA LYS A 437 40.96 0.30 -16.30
C LYS A 437 41.55 0.50 -17.70
N GLY A 438 42.16 1.67 -17.92
CA GLY A 438 42.79 2.04 -19.20
C GLY A 438 41.90 2.80 -20.19
N VAL A 439 40.63 3.06 -19.86
CA VAL A 439 39.78 4.01 -20.62
C VAL A 439 40.28 5.44 -20.40
N LEU A 440 40.47 5.82 -19.14
CA LEU A 440 41.13 7.06 -18.73
C LEU A 440 42.64 6.85 -18.53
N LYS A 441 43.41 7.93 -18.65
CA LYS A 441 44.88 7.95 -18.52
C LYS A 441 45.33 8.98 -17.49
N GLY A 442 46.48 8.71 -16.86
CA GLY A 442 47.03 9.55 -15.79
C GLY A 442 46.11 9.64 -14.58
N ASP A 443 46.23 10.75 -13.86
CA ASP A 443 45.58 11.09 -12.59
C ASP A 443 44.04 10.96 -12.63
N MET A 444 43.42 11.15 -13.80
CA MET A 444 41.99 10.94 -14.05
C MET A 444 41.55 9.46 -13.97
N GLY A 445 42.46 8.54 -14.29
CA GLY A 445 42.24 7.09 -14.33
C GLY A 445 42.54 6.35 -13.03
N VAL A 446 42.92 7.05 -11.96
CA VAL A 446 43.08 6.43 -10.63
C VAL A 446 41.70 5.94 -10.13
N GLY A 447 41.65 4.73 -9.59
CA GLY A 447 40.41 4.04 -9.20
C GLY A 447 39.65 3.35 -10.34
N ALA A 448 40.03 3.53 -11.61
CA ALA A 448 39.35 2.92 -12.75
C ALA A 448 39.51 1.38 -12.73
N GLY A 449 38.39 0.66 -12.65
CA GLY A 449 38.35 -0.79 -12.52
C GLY A 449 38.76 -1.35 -11.15
N GLU A 450 38.89 -0.52 -10.10
CA GLU A 450 39.12 -0.99 -8.73
C GLU A 450 37.79 -1.39 -8.04
N ILE A 451 37.84 -2.01 -6.85
CA ILE A 451 36.63 -2.41 -6.10
C ILE A 451 35.78 -1.17 -5.79
N GLN A 452 34.48 -1.24 -6.14
CA GLN A 452 33.53 -0.11 -6.10
C GLN A 452 34.00 1.13 -6.92
N GLY A 453 35.03 1.01 -7.77
CA GLY A 453 35.61 2.11 -8.53
C GLY A 453 36.19 3.25 -7.67
N LEU A 454 36.51 3.03 -6.39
CA LEU A 454 36.96 4.11 -5.50
C LEU A 454 38.24 4.79 -6.02
N ARG A 455 38.23 6.12 -6.11
CA ARG A 455 39.38 6.93 -6.58
C ARG A 455 40.58 6.91 -5.63
N LEU A 456 40.40 6.45 -4.39
CA LEU A 456 41.46 6.25 -3.41
C LEU A 456 41.32 4.83 -2.79
N PRO A 457 42.44 4.16 -2.43
CA PRO A 457 42.48 2.72 -2.19
C PRO A 457 41.87 2.25 -0.86
N ASP A 458 41.37 3.17 -0.03
CA ASP A 458 40.65 2.89 1.21
C ASP A 458 39.52 3.93 1.34
N PHE A 459 38.34 3.51 1.76
CA PHE A 459 37.23 4.41 2.09
C PHE A 459 37.64 5.46 3.13
N ARG A 460 38.56 5.16 4.04
CA ARG A 460 39.11 6.14 5.01
C ARG A 460 39.95 7.23 4.33
N GLU A 461 40.59 6.94 3.20
CA GLU A 461 41.31 7.95 2.42
C GLU A 461 40.37 8.78 1.55
N ILE A 462 39.18 8.29 1.16
CA ILE A 462 38.24 9.06 0.31
C ILE A 462 37.75 10.36 0.98
N CYS A 463 37.68 10.37 2.31
CA CYS A 463 37.31 11.55 3.11
C CYS A 463 38.47 12.54 3.31
N ALA A 464 39.71 12.07 3.26
CA ALA A 464 40.90 12.84 3.62
C ALA A 464 41.16 14.11 2.76
N PRO A 465 40.85 14.16 1.45
CA PRO A 465 40.96 15.37 0.64
C PRO A 465 40.14 16.55 1.17
N CYS A 466 38.94 16.31 1.69
CA CYS A 466 38.01 17.37 2.11
C CYS A 466 37.99 17.59 3.63
N HIS A 467 38.20 16.54 4.42
CA HIS A 467 38.10 16.58 5.89
C HIS A 467 39.46 16.50 6.62
N GLY A 468 40.55 16.33 5.87
CA GLY A 468 41.87 16.00 6.41
C GLY A 468 41.96 14.54 6.89
N ARG A 469 43.17 14.10 7.26
CA ARG A 469 43.33 12.86 8.02
C ARG A 469 43.07 13.16 9.50
N GLN A 470 42.09 12.47 10.06
CA GLN A 470 41.77 12.45 11.50
C GLN A 470 42.50 11.30 12.19
#